data_AF-A0A0D6L464-F1
#
_entry.id   AF-A0A0D6L464-F1
#
_cell.length_a   1.000
_cell.length_b   1.000
_cell.length_c   1.000
_cell.angle_alpha   90.00
_cell.angle_beta   90.00
_cell.angle_gamma   90.00
#
_symmetry.space_group_name_H-M   'P 1'
#
loop_
_entity.id
_entity.type
_entity.pdbx_description
1 polymer ?
#
loop_
_entity_poly.entity_id
_entity_poly.type
_entity_poly.pdbx_seq_one_letter_code
_entity_poly.pdbx_strand_id
1 'polypeptide(L)'
;SRALVILLGDGVHNFVDGIAIGASFSHSTQLGIVTSIAVICHELPHELGDLAVLLDSGLSMQKALLLNLLSALTAFIGLYVSILI
;
A
#
# COMPACT_ATOMS: atom_id res chain seq x y z
N SER A 1 -10.73 -14.65 10.29
CA SER A 1 -11.18 -14.33 8.92
C SER A 1 -9.94 -14.07 8.06
N ARG A 2 -9.82 -14.72 6.89
CA ARG A 2 -8.66 -14.53 6.00
C ARG A 2 -8.51 -13.06 5.56
N ALA A 3 -9.63 -12.40 5.30
CA ALA A 3 -9.70 -10.98 4.95
C ALA A 3 -8.99 -10.04 5.94
N LEU A 4 -9.13 -10.27 7.25
CA LEU A 4 -8.55 -9.39 8.25
C LEU A 4 -7.02 -9.50 8.31
N VAL A 5 -6.49 -10.72 8.13
CA VAL A 5 -5.04 -10.95 8.09
C VAL A 5 -4.44 -10.32 6.83
N ILE A 6 -5.10 -10.45 5.68
CA ILE A 6 -4.72 -9.81 4.42
C ILE A 6 -4.66 -8.29 4.63
N LEU A 7 -5.76 -7.66 5.06
CA LEU A 7 -5.84 -6.20 5.21
C LEU A 7 -4.84 -5.62 6.21
N LEU A 8 -4.55 -6.33 7.31
CA LEU A 8 -3.55 -5.87 8.27
C LEU A 8 -2.12 -6.04 7.73
N GLY A 9 -1.85 -7.16 7.07
CA GLY A 9 -0.54 -7.41 6.45
C GLY A 9 -0.26 -6.39 5.35
N ASP A 10 -1.24 -6.17 4.49
CA ASP A 10 -1.23 -5.20 3.41
C ASP A 10 -1.08 -3.76 3.93
N GLY A 11 -1.76 -3.40 5.02
CA GLY A 11 -1.60 -2.08 5.63
C GLY A 11 -0.20 -1.83 6.21
N VAL A 12 0.46 -2.87 6.73
CA VAL A 12 1.86 -2.77 7.15
C VAL A 12 2.80 -2.69 5.95
N HIS A 13 2.50 -3.44 4.89
CA HIS A 13 3.26 -3.42 3.63
C HIS A 13 3.26 -2.02 3.01
N ASN A 14 2.06 -1.49 2.74
CA ASN A 14 1.83 -0.16 2.20
C ASN A 14 2.52 0.93 3.05
N PHE A 15 2.44 0.84 4.38
CA PHE A 15 3.16 1.76 5.27
C PHE A 15 4.69 1.75 5.06
N VAL A 16 5.30 0.57 4.91
CA VAL A 16 6.74 0.44 4.70
C VAL A 16 7.15 0.97 3.32
N ASP A 17 6.34 0.75 2.28
CA ASP A 17 6.56 1.34 0.97
C ASP A 17 6.48 2.87 1.01
N GLY A 18 5.52 3.39 1.77
CA GLY A 18 5.40 4.80 2.10
C GLY A 18 6.69 5.36 2.68
N ILE A 19 7.26 4.69 3.69
CA ILE A 19 8.56 5.07 4.28
C ILE A 19 9.66 5.09 3.21
N ALA A 20 9.75 4.04 2.37
CA ALA A 20 10.77 3.95 1.34
C ALA A 20 10.67 5.12 0.32
N ILE A 21 9.45 5.48 -0.08
CA ILE A 21 9.20 6.63 -0.95
C ILE A 21 9.60 7.94 -0.24
N GLY A 22 9.15 8.15 1.01
CA GLY A 22 9.46 9.33 1.79
C GLY A 22 10.98 9.53 1.97
N ALA A 23 11.69 8.49 2.40
CA ALA A 23 13.14 8.51 2.57
C ALA A 23 13.87 8.84 1.26
N SER A 24 13.37 8.30 0.14
CA SER A 24 13.93 8.54 -1.18
C SER A 24 13.75 9.99 -1.63
N PHE A 25 12.58 10.60 -1.38
CA PHE A 25 12.34 12.03 -1.64
C PHE A 25 13.15 12.94 -0.73
N SER A 26 13.36 12.55 0.54
CA SER A 26 14.26 13.27 1.45
C SER A 26 15.71 13.26 0.98
N HIS A 27 16.12 12.24 0.22
CA HIS A 27 17.46 12.16 -0.37
C HIS A 27 17.59 12.93 -1.70
N SER A 28 16.70 12.69 -2.67
CA SER A 28 16.63 13.47 -3.91
C SER A 28 15.30 13.26 -4.65
N THR A 29 14.84 14.27 -5.39
CA THR A 29 13.62 14.18 -6.20
C THR A 29 13.70 13.07 -7.25
N GLN A 30 14.86 12.86 -7.89
CA GLN A 30 15.02 11.81 -8.90
C GLN A 30 14.84 10.42 -8.28
N LEU A 31 15.46 10.16 -7.13
CA LEU A 31 15.32 8.87 -6.44
C LEU A 31 13.90 8.65 -5.93
N GLY A 32 13.26 9.70 -5.40
CA GLY A 32 11.86 9.67 -5.00
C GLY A 32 10.93 9.22 -6.14
N ILE A 33 11.06 9.84 -7.32
CA ILE A 33 10.26 9.48 -8.50
C ILE A 33 10.51 8.02 -8.92
N VAL A 34 11.77 7.59 -9.00
CA VAL A 34 12.12 6.21 -9.38
C VAL A 34 11.52 5.21 -8.40
N THR A 35 11.61 5.50 -7.10
CA THR A 35 11.08 4.63 -6.04
C THR A 35 9.57 4.57 -6.07
N SER A 36 8.88 5.70 -6.25
CA SER A 36 7.42 5.71 -6.41
C SER A 36 6.96 4.89 -7.61
N ILE A 37 7.65 4.98 -8.76
CA ILE A 37 7.31 4.16 -9.93
C ILE A 37 7.53 2.68 -9.63
N ALA A 38 8.65 2.33 -9.00
CA ALA A 38 8.95 0.94 -8.64
C ALA A 38 7.91 0.34 -7.69
N VAL A 39 7.47 1.09 -6.67
CA VAL A 39 6.41 0.68 -5.75
C VAL A 39 5.09 0.50 -6.50
N ILE A 40 4.65 1.49 -7.28
CA ILE A 40 3.41 1.36 -8.07
C ILE A 40 3.44 0.13 -9.00
N CYS A 41 4.60 -0.20 -9.56
CA CYS A 41 4.75 -1.37 -10.43
C CYS A 41 4.49 -2.71 -9.74
N HIS A 42 4.83 -2.86 -8.44
CA HIS A 42 4.54 -4.09 -7.71
C HIS A 42 3.25 -4.01 -6.88
N GLU A 43 2.77 -2.82 -6.53
CA GLU A 43 1.53 -2.68 -5.77
C GLU A 43 0.28 -2.88 -6.61
N LEU A 44 0.29 -2.45 -7.88
CA LEU A 44 -0.84 -2.71 -8.77
C LEU A 44 -1.20 -4.22 -8.84
N PRO A 45 -0.27 -5.16 -9.10
CA PRO A 45 -0.59 -6.58 -9.06
C PRO A 45 -0.84 -7.13 -7.65
N HIS A 46 -0.18 -6.60 -6.61
CA HIS A 46 -0.38 -7.02 -5.22
C HIS A 46 -1.82 -6.74 -4.75
N GLU A 47 -2.27 -5.51 -4.91
CA GLU A 47 -3.62 -5.05 -4.55
C GLU A 47 -4.72 -5.81 -5.33
N LEU A 48 -4.48 -6.16 -6.60
CA LEU A 48 -5.40 -7.02 -7.37
C LEU A 48 -5.49 -8.44 -6.80
N GLY A 49 -4.38 -8.98 -6.29
CA GLY A 49 -4.35 -10.27 -5.59
C GLY A 49 -5.15 -10.23 -4.30
N ASP A 50 -4.97 -9.17 -3.50
CA ASP A 50 -5.71 -8.99 -2.24
C ASP A 50 -7.19 -8.79 -2.48
N LEU A 51 -7.56 -8.01 -3.50
CA LEU A 51 -8.95 -7.86 -3.92
C LEU A 51 -9.58 -9.23 -4.26
N ALA A 52 -8.86 -10.11 -4.96
CA ALA A 52 -9.36 -11.46 -5.27
C ALA A 52 -9.59 -12.30 -4.02
N VAL A 53 -8.69 -12.23 -3.03
CA VAL A 53 -8.85 -12.94 -1.74
C VAL A 53 -10.01 -12.37 -0.92
N LEU A 54 -10.21 -11.05 -0.93
CA LEU A 54 -11.33 -10.39 -0.24
C LEU A 54 -12.68 -10.84 -0.84
N LEU A 55 -12.77 -10.91 -2.17
CA LEU A 55 -13.96 -11.43 -2.85
C LEU A 55 -14.21 -12.91 -2.53
N ASP A 56 -13.15 -13.75 -2.55
CA ASP A 56 -13.24 -15.18 -2.19
C ASP A 56 -13.71 -15.37 -0.74
N SER A 57 -13.36 -14.44 0.15
CA SER A 57 -13.82 -14.45 1.54
C SER A 57 -15.28 -14.01 1.74
N GLY A 58 -16.01 -13.73 0.66
CA GLY A 58 -17.44 -13.43 0.66
C GLY A 58 -17.81 -11.95 0.74
N LEU A 59 -16.84 -11.04 0.56
CA LEU A 59 -17.15 -9.60 0.50
C LEU A 59 -17.74 -9.23 -0.87
N SER A 60 -18.63 -8.24 -0.87
CA SER A 60 -19.08 -7.62 -2.12
C SER A 60 -17.96 -6.80 -2.74
N MET A 61 -17.98 -6.64 -4.07
CA MET A 61 -16.98 -5.87 -4.82
C MET A 61 -16.71 -4.48 -4.24
N GLN A 62 -17.77 -3.75 -3.87
CA GLN A 62 -17.65 -2.43 -3.28
C GLN A 62 -16.94 -2.45 -1.92
N LYS A 63 -17.23 -3.44 -1.08
CA LYS A 63 -16.58 -3.58 0.24
C LYS A 63 -15.12 -3.99 0.09
N ALA A 64 -14.84 -4.93 -0.81
CA ALA A 64 -13.48 -5.40 -1.05
C ALA A 64 -12.59 -4.26 -1.56
N LEU A 65 -13.05 -3.50 -2.58
CA LEU A 65 -12.36 -2.31 -3.08
C LEU A 65 -12.14 -1.25 -2.01
N LEU A 66 -13.16 -0.95 -1.19
CA LEU A 66 -13.05 0.05 -0.13
C LEU A 66 -12.02 -0.36 0.92
N LEU A 67 -12.01 -1.61 1.34
CA LEU A 67 -11.07 -2.09 2.36
C LEU A 67 -9.63 -2.15 1.83
N ASN A 68 -9.42 -2.61 0.59
CA ASN A 68 -8.13 -2.53 -0.10
C ASN A 68 -7.62 -1.08 -0.14
N LEU A 69 -8.47 -0.15 -0.59
CA LEU A 69 -8.11 1.26 -0.65
C LEU A 69 -7.75 1.82 0.73
N LEU A 70 -8.50 1.49 1.78
CA LEU A 70 -8.21 1.93 3.14
C LEU A 70 -6.86 1.39 3.64
N SER A 71 -6.48 0.19 3.24
CA SER A 71 -5.18 -0.40 3.51
C SER A 71 -4.07 0.36 2.78
N ALA A 72 -4.24 0.61 1.47
CA ALA A 72 -3.31 1.39 0.64
C ALA A 72 -3.03 2.81 1.18
N LEU A 73 -4.02 3.44 1.84
CA LEU A 73 -3.84 4.79 2.42
C LEU A 73 -2.78 4.85 3.53
N THR A 74 -2.41 3.72 4.14
CA THR A 74 -1.31 3.65 5.12
C THR A 74 0.05 4.05 4.51
N ALA A 75 0.23 3.91 3.19
CA ALA A 75 1.43 4.37 2.50
C ALA A 75 1.65 5.88 2.64
N PHE A 76 0.59 6.69 2.63
CA PHE A 76 0.72 8.12 2.88
C PHE A 76 1.20 8.40 4.30
N ILE A 77 0.76 7.63 5.28
CA ILE A 77 1.21 7.77 6.68
C ILE A 77 2.71 7.48 6.75
N GLY A 78 3.18 6.38 6.15
CA GLY A 78 4.60 6.04 6.09
C GLY A 78 5.45 7.11 5.40
N LEU A 79 4.95 7.64 4.29
CA LEU A 79 5.59 8.74 3.55
C LEU A 79 5.75 9.99 4.41
N TYR A 80 4.68 10.45 5.06
CA TYR A 80 4.75 11.64 5.91
C TYR A 80 5.65 11.41 7.12
N VAL A 81 5.57 10.26 7.78
CA VAL A 81 6.46 9.91 8.89
C VAL A 81 7.92 9.96 8.45
N SER A 82 8.26 9.40 7.30
CA SER A 82 9.64 9.38 6.81
C SER A 82 10.16 10.73 6.30
N ILE A 83 9.29 11.65 5.88
CA ILE A 83 9.70 13.02 5.49
C ILE A 83 9.94 13.89 6.73
N LEU A 84 9.24 13.61 7.83
CA LEU A 84 9.32 14.39 9.07
C LEU A 84 10.50 14.00 9.98
N ILE A 85 11.17 12.87 9.69
CA ILE A 85 12.33 12.35 10.42
C ILE A 85 13.59 12.58 9.58
#